data_AF-A0A2T2TKD6-F1
#
_entry.id   AF-A0A2T2TKD6-F1
#
_cell.length_a   1.000
_cell.length_b   1.000
_cell.length_c   1.000
_cell.angle_alpha   90.00
_cell.angle_beta   90.00
_cell.angle_gamma   90.00
#
_symmetry.space_group_name_H-M   'P 1'
#
loop_
_entity.id
_entity.type
_entity.pdbx_description
1 polymer ?
#
loop_
_entity_poly.entity_id
_entity_poly.type
_entity_poly.pdbx_seq_one_letter_code
_entity_poly.pdbx_strand_id
1 'polypeptide(L)' 'HLLDLNTRKTETRRLDGAAIEVPYYNVAGHTVWGATAMMLAEFLEVVRDGKASGE' A
#
# COMPACT_ATOMS: atom_id res chain seq x y z
N HIS A 1 6.09 10.05 4.34
CA HIS A 1 5.10 9.03 4.74
C HIS A 1 4.74 8.13 3.56
N LEU A 2 3.95 8.52 2.57
CA LEU A 2 3.50 7.58 1.50
C LEU A 2 4.61 6.99 0.59
N LEU A 3 5.68 7.74 0.29
CA LEU A 3 6.80 7.23 -0.50
C LEU A 3 7.76 6.33 0.30
N ASP A 4 7.61 6.30 1.63
CA ASP A 4 8.40 5.41 2.47
C ASP A 4 7.89 3.97 2.28
N LEU A 5 8.78 3.08 1.85
CA LEU A 5 8.50 1.67 1.63
C LEU A 5 8.03 0.97 2.92
N ASN A 6 8.40 1.49 4.09
CA ASN A 6 7.99 0.95 5.38
C ASN A 6 6.49 1.11 5.66
N THR A 7 5.77 1.93 4.90
CA THR A 7 4.32 2.06 5.03
C THR A 7 3.57 0.85 4.49
N ARG A 8 4.16 0.05 3.58
CA ARG A 8 3.52 -1.16 3.06
C ARG A 8 3.68 -2.31 4.06
N LYS A 9 2.57 -2.88 4.49
CA LYS A 9 2.51 -3.94 5.52
C LYS A 9 1.54 -5.04 5.08
N THR A 10 1.57 -6.18 5.76
CA THR A 10 0.56 -7.23 5.64
C THR A 10 -0.09 -7.45 7.00
N GLU A 11 -1.35 -7.85 6.98
CA GLU A 11 -2.06 -8.32 8.16
C GLU A 11 -2.91 -9.54 7.80
N THR A 12 -3.05 -10.45 8.76
CA THR A 12 -3.98 -11.57 8.61
C THR A 12 -5.40 -11.09 8.83
N ARG A 13 -6.29 -11.34 7.86
CA ARG A 13 -7.74 -11.11 8.00
C ARG A 13 -8.53 -12.37 7.72
N ARG A 14 -9.74 -12.43 8.29
CA ARG A 14 -10.71 -13.48 7.96
C ARG A 14 -11.60 -13.02 6.81
N LEU A 15 -11.62 -13.79 5.73
CA LEU A 15 -12.52 -13.63 4.59
C LEU A 15 -13.21 -14.96 4.33
N ASP A 16 -14.54 -14.98 4.35
CA ASP A 16 -15.36 -16.19 4.14
C ASP A 16 -14.90 -17.41 4.96
N GLY A 17 -14.51 -17.16 6.22
CA GLY A 17 -14.05 -18.17 7.16
C GLY A 17 -12.57 -18.53 7.04
N ALA A 18 -11.91 -18.23 5.91
CA ALA A 18 -10.48 -18.45 5.69
C ALA A 18 -9.62 -17.31 6.26
N ALA A 19 -8.44 -17.63 6.78
CA ALA A 19 -7.43 -16.65 7.14
C ALA A 19 -6.56 -16.35 5.92
N ILE A 20 -6.51 -15.09 5.51
CA ILE A 20 -5.73 -14.63 4.37
C ILE A 20 -4.81 -13.47 4.78
N GLU A 21 -3.62 -13.44 4.18
CA GLU A 21 -2.72 -12.29 4.29
C GLU A 21 -3.18 -11.22 3.30
N VAL A 22 -3.52 -10.03 3.80
CA VAL A 22 -3.91 -8.90 2.97
C VAL A 22 -2.87 -7.77 3.08
N PRO A 23 -2.41 -7.22 1.94
CA PRO A 23 -1.54 -6.05 1.96
C PRO A 23 -2.35 -4.79 2.31
N TYR A 24 -1.74 -3.90 3.07
CA TYR A 24 -2.28 -2.59 3.41
C TYR A 24 -1.17 -1.54 3.52
N TYR A 25 -1.57 -0.27 3.55
CA TYR A 25 -0.67 0.83 3.88
C TYR A 25 -0.95 1.35 5.29
N ASN A 26 0.09 1.44 6.12
CA ASN A 26 0.07 2.20 7.36
C ASN A 26 0.53 3.63 7.08
N VAL A 27 -0.42 4.53 6.88
CA VAL A 27 -0.15 5.93 6.56
C VAL A 27 -0.46 6.78 7.79
N ALA A 28 0.59 7.27 8.44
CA ALA A 28 0.44 8.14 9.61
C ALA A 28 -0.39 7.51 10.75
N GLY A 29 -0.25 6.19 10.95
CA GLY A 29 -1.00 5.45 11.97
C GLY A 29 -2.37 4.95 11.50
N HIS A 30 -2.75 5.21 10.25
CA HIS A 30 -4.02 4.75 9.69
C HIS A 30 -3.82 3.60 8.71
N THR A 31 -4.61 2.54 8.88
CA THR A 31 -4.69 1.40 7.96
C THR A 31 -5.54 1.75 6.74
N VAL A 32 -4.92 1.74 5.56
CA VAL A 32 -5.57 1.95 4.26
C VAL A 32 -5.50 0.67 3.45
N TRP A 33 -6.65 0.21 2.96
CA TRP A 33 -6.88 -1.13 2.39
C TRP A 33 -7.85 -1.06 1.20
N GLY A 34 -8.05 -2.19 0.53
CA GLY A 34 -9.01 -2.33 -0.56
C GLY A 34 -8.71 -1.44 -1.77
N ALA A 35 -9.76 -0.94 -2.43
CA ALA A 35 -9.64 -0.14 -3.64
C ALA A 35 -8.76 1.12 -3.47
N THR A 36 -8.83 1.77 -2.30
CA THR A 36 -7.97 2.94 -2.02
C THR A 36 -6.50 2.54 -1.96
N ALA A 37 -6.16 1.41 -1.35
CA ALA A 37 -4.79 0.90 -1.34
C ALA A 37 -4.31 0.50 -2.75
N MET A 38 -5.19 -0.04 -3.59
CA MET A 38 -4.85 -0.35 -4.98
C MET A 38 -4.52 0.93 -5.76
N MET A 39 -5.38 1.95 -5.70
CA MET A 39 -5.13 3.23 -6.37
C MET A 39 -3.84 3.91 -5.89
N LEU A 40 -3.54 3.82 -4.59
CA LEU A 40 -2.27 4.31 -4.04
C LEU A 40 -1.06 3.56 -4.60
N ALA A 41 -1.16 2.24 -4.82
CA ALA A 41 -0.06 1.47 -5.39
C ALA A 41 0.29 1.94 -6.81
N GLU A 42 -0.72 2.08 -7.67
CA GLU A 42 -0.54 2.58 -9.04
C GLU A 42 0.04 4.00 -9.07
N PHE A 43 -0.50 4.89 -8.22
CA PHE A 43 -0.01 6.26 -8.13
C PHE A 43 1.45 6.33 -7.68
N LEU A 44 1.83 5.55 -6.66
CA LEU A 44 3.20 5.55 -6.15
C LEU A 44 4.20 5.01 -7.17
N GLU A 45 3.80 4.07 -8.02
CA GLU A 45 4.65 3.57 -9.10
C GLU A 45 4.96 4.68 -10.11
N VAL A 46 3.93 5.38 -10.60
CA VAL A 46 4.09 6.52 -11.53
C VAL A 46 4.97 7.62 -10.92
N VAL A 47 4.80 7.92 -9.62
CA VAL A 47 5.62 8.94 -8.94
C VAL A 47 7.08 8.51 -8.81
N ARG A 48 7.37 7.23 -8.58
CA ARG A 48 8.74 6.71 -8.49
C ARG A 48 9.43 6.73 -9.84
N ASP A 49 8.75 6.29 -10.89
CA ASP A 49 9.26 6.33 -12.27
C ASP A 49 9.56 7.76 -12.71
N GLY A 50 8.67 8.70 -12.39
CA GLY A 50 8.86 10.12 -12.66
C GLY A 50 10.07 10.72 -11.92
N LYS A 51 10.40 10.22 -10.72
CA LYS A 51 11.63 10.63 -10.02
C LYS A 51 12.88 10.03 -10.64
N ALA A 52 12.86 8.74 -10.99
CA ALA A 52 14.00 8.06 -11.60
C ALA A 52 14.37 8.63 -12.98
N SER A 53 13.41 9.22 -13.70
CA SER A 53 13.63 9.84 -15.00
C SER A 53 14.11 11.30 -14.93
N GLY A 54 14.11 11.91 -13.73
CA GLY A 54 14.47 13.31 -13.51
C GLY A 54 15.79 13.52 -12.74
N GLU A 55 16.51 12.45 -12.43
CA GLU A 55 17.86 12.43 -11.84
C GLU A 55 18.95 12.14 -12.90
#